data_AF-A0A957U1J3-F1
#
_entry.id   AF-A0A957U1J3-F1
#
_cell.length_a   1.000
_cell.length_b   1.000
_cell.length_c   1.000
_cell.angle_alpha   90.00
_cell.angle_beta   90.00
_cell.angle_gamma   90.00
#
_symmetry.space_group_name_H-M   'P 1'
#
loop_
_entity.id
_entity.type
_entity.pdbx_description
1 polymer ?
#
loop_
_entity_poly.entity_id
_entity_poly.type
_entity_poly.pdbx_seq_one_letter_code
_entity_poly.pdbx_strand_id
1 'polypeptide(L)'
;MLTMKQHRFKKYLTDRNISLLIRWWAAGAVYFFIGWGTFLGRQQSPIDFVVSLGLVMGVFNIIIINPALRMMFNIAPKRPAHEDTVSQRISDYLVELIKNIFIAFIVALIYIGINRALIAIFSFPPESAPLPGEPILFGLFYVAVFVLLGAIAHRTKNALRKIRGGKAD
;
A
#
# COMPACT_ATOMS: atom_id res chain seq x y z
N MET A 1 28.40 17.01 24.59
CA MET A 1 27.88 15.65 24.28
C MET A 1 26.46 15.69 23.69
N LEU A 2 26.16 16.61 22.75
CA LEU A 2 24.80 16.77 22.15
C LEU A 2 24.79 16.63 20.62
N THR A 3 25.97 16.59 19.99
CA THR A 3 26.14 16.59 18.52
C THR A 3 26.01 15.21 17.87
N MET A 4 26.25 14.11 18.60
CA MET A 4 26.14 12.75 18.02
C MET A 4 24.70 12.22 17.84
N LYS A 5 23.70 12.76 18.54
CA LYS A 5 22.30 12.32 18.39
C LYS A 5 21.68 12.83 17.08
N GLN A 6 21.93 14.08 16.68
CA GLN A 6 21.35 14.68 15.47
C GLN A 6 21.73 13.93 14.18
N HIS A 7 22.96 13.40 14.10
CA HIS A 7 23.43 12.71 12.90
C HIS A 7 22.81 11.32 12.69
N ARG A 8 22.40 10.64 13.77
CA ARG A 8 21.67 9.36 13.69
C ARG A 8 20.21 9.55 13.30
N PHE A 9 19.53 10.57 13.82
CA PHE A 9 18.13 10.85 13.48
C PHE A 9 17.94 11.22 12.00
N LYS A 10 18.87 11.98 11.40
CA LYS A 10 18.85 12.28 9.95
C LYS A 10 18.95 11.04 9.06
N LYS A 11 19.54 9.93 9.54
CA LYS A 11 19.68 8.69 8.76
C LYS A 11 18.37 7.88 8.66
N TYR A 12 17.49 8.02 9.65
CA TYR A 12 16.19 7.33 9.68
C TYR A 12 15.05 8.16 9.07
N LEU A 13 15.18 9.50 9.07
CA LEU A 13 14.23 10.43 8.46
C LEU A 13 14.54 10.71 6.98
N THR A 14 14.90 9.68 6.21
CA THR A 14 14.98 9.80 4.75
C THR A 14 13.57 10.02 4.20
N ASP A 15 13.42 10.82 3.14
CA ASP A 15 12.15 11.08 2.45
C ASP A 15 11.33 9.80 2.19
N ARG A 16 12.04 8.72 1.82
CA ARG A 16 11.46 7.38 1.67
C ARG A 16 10.80 6.87 2.95
N ASN A 17 11.49 6.91 4.08
CA ASN A 17 10.97 6.36 5.34
C ASN A 17 9.78 7.18 5.85
N ILE A 18 9.85 8.51 5.72
CA ILE A 18 8.72 9.40 6.06
C ILE A 18 7.52 9.09 5.16
N SER A 19 7.74 8.89 3.86
CA SER A 19 6.65 8.52 2.94
C SER A 19 5.99 7.19 3.29
N LEU A 20 6.78 6.21 3.74
CA LEU A 20 6.27 4.90 4.17
C LEU A 20 5.51 4.99 5.49
N LEU A 21 5.98 5.82 6.43
CA LEU A 21 5.30 6.06 7.70
C LEU A 21 3.93 6.72 7.48
N ILE A 22 3.86 7.72 6.60
CA ILE A 22 2.59 8.38 6.24
C ILE A 22 1.63 7.38 5.59
N ARG A 23 2.13 6.54 4.66
CA ARG A 23 1.31 5.50 4.02
C ARG A 23 0.84 4.43 5.00
N TRP A 24 1.69 4.03 5.95
CA TRP A 24 1.36 3.08 7.01
C TRP A 24 0.22 3.61 7.88
N TRP A 25 0.38 4.84 8.37
CA TRP A 25 -0.62 5.49 9.20
C TRP A 25 -1.93 5.70 8.43
N ALA A 26 -1.86 6.18 7.19
CA ALA A 26 -3.01 6.38 6.32
C ALA A 26 -3.79 5.08 6.09
N ALA A 27 -3.09 3.99 5.76
CA ALA A 27 -3.72 2.69 5.57
C ALA A 27 -4.41 2.18 6.84
N GLY A 28 -3.77 2.37 8.01
CA GLY A 28 -4.39 2.04 9.29
C GLY A 28 -5.63 2.90 9.58
N ALA A 29 -5.56 4.21 9.35
CA ALA A 29 -6.70 5.11 9.53
C ALA A 29 -7.88 4.75 8.62
N VAL A 30 -7.63 4.47 7.33
CA VAL A 30 -8.66 4.00 6.40
C VAL A 30 -9.28 2.69 6.88
N TYR A 31 -8.46 1.74 7.33
CA TYR A 31 -8.96 0.49 7.90
C TYR A 31 -9.81 0.71 9.16
N PHE A 32 -9.42 1.62 10.04
CA PHE A 32 -10.21 1.96 11.23
C PHE A 32 -11.60 2.47 10.83
N PHE A 33 -11.68 3.46 9.93
CA PHE A 33 -12.96 4.02 9.53
C PHE A 33 -13.83 3.05 8.72
N ILE A 34 -13.24 2.25 7.84
CA ILE A 34 -14.01 1.33 6.98
C ILE A 34 -14.27 0.00 7.70
N GLY A 35 -13.23 -0.64 8.23
CA GLY A 35 -13.29 -1.93 8.92
C GLY A 35 -14.06 -1.89 10.22
N TRP A 36 -13.90 -0.85 11.03
CA TRP A 36 -14.58 -0.76 12.32
C TRP A 36 -15.73 0.26 12.31
N GLY A 37 -15.61 1.32 11.51
CA GLY A 37 -16.60 2.40 11.46
C GLY A 37 -17.78 2.19 10.49
N THR A 38 -17.73 1.21 9.58
CA THR A 38 -18.84 0.93 8.65
C THR A 38 -19.42 -0.46 8.86
N PHE A 39 -20.67 -0.65 8.43
CA PHE A 39 -21.32 -1.96 8.42
C PHE A 39 -20.64 -2.97 7.48
N LEU A 40 -19.76 -2.51 6.57
CA LEU A 40 -19.02 -3.37 5.64
C LEU A 40 -18.08 -4.35 6.36
N GLY A 41 -17.56 -3.97 7.54
CA GLY A 41 -16.78 -4.89 8.38
C GLY A 41 -17.58 -6.02 9.03
N ARG A 42 -18.92 -5.95 8.97
CA ARG A 42 -19.85 -6.96 9.49
C ARG A 42 -20.56 -7.75 8.39
N GLN A 43 -20.29 -7.46 7.12
CA GLN A 43 -20.91 -8.18 6.01
C GLN A 43 -20.33 -9.59 5.87
N GLN A 44 -21.18 -10.52 5.43
CA GLN A 44 -20.82 -11.92 5.21
C GLN A 44 -19.91 -12.15 4.00
N SER A 45 -19.73 -11.15 3.13
CA SER A 45 -18.90 -11.24 1.92
C SER A 45 -17.54 -10.56 2.15
N PRO A 46 -16.45 -11.33 2.35
CA PRO A 46 -15.11 -10.78 2.53
C PRO A 46 -14.60 -10.03 1.30
N ILE A 47 -15.12 -10.38 0.12
CA ILE A 47 -14.74 -9.77 -1.16
C ILE A 47 -15.23 -8.32 -1.22
N ASP A 48 -16.49 -8.08 -0.83
CA ASP A 48 -17.08 -6.73 -0.85
C ASP A 48 -16.34 -5.81 0.11
N PHE A 49 -15.93 -6.34 1.26
CA PHE A 49 -15.09 -5.62 2.21
C PHE A 49 -13.72 -5.24 1.61
N VAL A 50 -13.01 -6.20 1.01
CA VAL A 50 -11.69 -5.99 0.41
C VAL A 50 -11.73 -5.00 -0.74
N VAL A 51 -12.71 -5.13 -1.65
CA VAL A 51 -12.87 -4.24 -2.80
C VAL A 51 -13.20 -2.82 -2.31
N SER A 52 -14.14 -2.68 -1.39
CA SER A 52 -14.53 -1.38 -0.84
C SER A 52 -13.35 -0.69 -0.13
N LEU A 53 -12.64 -1.43 0.72
CA LEU A 53 -11.47 -0.94 1.44
C LEU A 53 -10.36 -0.50 0.48
N GLY A 54 -10.08 -1.33 -0.53
CA GLY A 54 -9.10 -1.03 -1.57
C GLY A 54 -9.46 0.19 -2.41
N LEU A 55 -10.74 0.36 -2.75
CA LEU A 55 -11.25 1.50 -3.50
C LEU A 55 -11.12 2.79 -2.68
N VAL A 56 -11.57 2.79 -1.42
CA VAL A 56 -11.43 3.95 -0.52
C VAL A 56 -9.96 4.31 -0.35
N MET A 57 -9.08 3.33 -0.13
CA MET A 57 -7.65 3.57 0.00
C MET A 57 -7.04 4.13 -1.30
N GLY A 58 -7.48 3.64 -2.46
CA GLY A 58 -7.07 4.15 -3.76
C GLY A 58 -7.46 5.61 -3.96
N VAL A 59 -8.73 5.96 -3.67
CA VAL A 59 -9.21 7.35 -3.73
C VAL A 59 -8.44 8.23 -2.74
N PHE A 60 -8.24 7.76 -1.51
CA PHE A 60 -7.48 8.48 -0.48
C PHE A 60 -6.03 8.73 -0.91
N ASN A 61 -5.41 7.76 -1.57
CA ASN A 61 -4.07 7.91 -2.13
C ASN A 61 -4.02 8.95 -3.26
N ILE A 62 -5.00 8.96 -4.16
CA ILE A 62 -5.06 9.89 -5.29
C ILE A 62 -5.25 11.33 -4.80
N ILE A 63 -6.19 11.55 -3.87
CA ILE A 63 -6.63 12.89 -3.46
C ILE A 63 -5.73 13.47 -2.37
N ILE A 64 -5.28 12.65 -1.41
CA ILE A 64 -4.64 13.15 -0.19
C ILE A 64 -3.18 12.75 -0.13
N ILE A 65 -2.87 11.45 -0.12
CA ILE A 65 -1.50 10.98 0.18
C ILE A 65 -0.52 11.37 -0.91
N ASN A 66 -0.81 11.08 -2.18
CA ASN A 66 0.13 11.36 -3.27
C ASN A 66 0.37 12.88 -3.44
N PRO A 67 -0.65 13.75 -3.43
CA PRO A 67 -0.43 15.20 -3.46
C PRO A 67 0.31 15.72 -2.22
N ALA A 68 -0.05 15.28 -1.01
CA ALA A 68 0.62 15.70 0.21
C ALA A 68 2.10 15.33 0.24
N LEU A 69 2.46 14.11 -0.18
CA LEU A 69 3.85 13.69 -0.28
C LEU A 69 4.62 14.48 -1.34
N ARG A 70 4.01 14.81 -2.49
CA ARG A 70 4.65 15.64 -3.51
C ARG A 70 4.93 17.04 -3.01
N MET A 71 3.96 17.65 -2.32
CA MET A 71 4.10 18.97 -1.71
C MET A 71 5.18 18.97 -0.62
N MET A 72 5.17 17.96 0.26
CA MET A 72 6.12 17.84 1.38
C MET A 72 7.59 17.71 0.92
N PHE A 73 7.83 16.97 -0.17
CA PHE A 73 9.18 16.76 -0.70
C PHE A 73 9.52 17.66 -1.89
N ASN A 74 8.67 18.65 -2.19
CA ASN A 74 8.80 19.55 -3.35
C ASN A 74 9.12 18.79 -4.67
N ILE A 75 8.46 17.64 -4.86
CA ILE A 75 8.67 16.80 -6.04
C ILE A 75 7.75 17.29 -7.14
N ALA A 76 8.32 17.93 -8.16
CA ALA A 76 7.60 18.29 -9.37
C ALA A 76 7.00 17.02 -10.03
N PRO A 77 5.79 17.09 -10.59
CA PRO A 77 5.25 15.99 -11.38
C PRO A 77 6.22 15.68 -12.53
N LYS A 78 6.87 14.50 -12.51
CA LYS A 78 7.62 14.01 -13.66
C LYS A 78 6.62 13.57 -14.73
N ARG A 79 6.10 14.52 -15.52
CA ARG A 79 5.39 14.22 -16.77
C ARG A 79 6.23 14.68 -17.95
N PRO A 80 6.53 13.83 -18.93
CA PRO A 80 7.08 14.28 -20.19
C PRO A 80 6.01 15.08 -20.97
N ALA A 81 6.44 16.11 -21.69
CA ALA A 81 5.60 17.14 -22.31
C ALA A 81 4.61 16.66 -23.41
N HIS A 82 4.59 15.36 -23.73
CA HIS A 82 3.67 14.75 -24.70
C HIS A 82 2.58 13.87 -24.05
N GLU A 83 2.52 13.81 -22.71
CA GLU A 83 1.67 12.89 -21.93
C GLU A 83 0.55 13.60 -21.12
N ASP A 84 0.05 14.76 -21.59
CA ASP A 84 -1.01 15.52 -20.90
C ASP A 84 -2.42 15.30 -21.48
N THR A 85 -2.68 14.11 -22.03
CA THR A 85 -4.05 13.76 -22.45
C THR A 85 -4.91 13.40 -21.23
N VAL A 86 -6.18 13.82 -21.24
CA VAL A 86 -7.16 13.48 -20.18
C VAL A 86 -7.25 11.96 -19.97
N SER A 87 -7.15 11.18 -21.06
CA SER A 87 -7.17 9.72 -21.03
C SER A 87 -6.04 9.11 -20.20
N GLN A 88 -4.80 9.62 -20.33
CA GLN A 88 -3.67 9.15 -19.54
C GLN A 88 -3.83 9.45 -18.05
N ARG A 89 -4.39 10.62 -17.71
CA ARG A 89 -4.68 10.97 -16.29
C ARG A 89 -5.72 10.03 -15.69
N ILE A 90 -6.77 9.69 -16.45
CA ILE A 90 -7.77 8.71 -16.03
C ILE A 90 -7.12 7.33 -15.86
N SER A 91 -6.28 6.92 -16.80
CA SER A 91 -5.53 5.66 -16.71
C SER A 91 -4.65 5.60 -15.46
N ASP A 92 -3.90 6.65 -15.14
CA ASP A 92 -3.08 6.73 -13.92
C ASP A 92 -3.94 6.54 -12.65
N TYR A 93 -5.10 7.17 -12.60
CA TYR A 93 -6.03 7.03 -11.48
C TYR A 93 -6.62 5.62 -11.41
N LEU A 94 -7.01 5.02 -12.54
CA LEU A 94 -7.50 3.64 -12.58
C LEU A 94 -6.45 2.65 -12.13
N VAL A 95 -5.20 2.80 -12.58
CA VAL A 95 -4.07 1.98 -12.15
C VAL A 95 -3.84 2.13 -10.64
N GLU A 96 -3.92 3.36 -10.11
CA GLU A 96 -3.81 3.58 -8.67
C GLU A 96 -4.93 2.88 -7.89
N LEU A 97 -6.18 2.96 -8.36
CA LEU A 97 -7.33 2.27 -7.74
C LEU A 97 -7.15 0.74 -7.77
N ILE A 98 -6.88 0.17 -8.94
CA ILE A 98 -6.71 -1.28 -9.13
C ILE A 98 -5.55 -1.78 -8.26
N LYS A 99 -4.42 -1.05 -8.23
CA LYS A 99 -3.28 -1.38 -7.38
C LYS A 99 -3.66 -1.44 -5.91
N ASN A 100 -4.48 -0.51 -5.43
CA ASN A 100 -4.89 -0.49 -4.03
C ASN A 100 -5.86 -1.63 -3.67
N ILE A 101 -6.78 -1.97 -4.56
CA ILE A 101 -7.64 -3.16 -4.43
C ILE A 101 -6.78 -4.43 -4.38
N PHE A 102 -5.80 -4.53 -5.28
CA PHE A 102 -4.90 -5.67 -5.31
C PHE A 102 -4.04 -5.80 -4.05
N ILE A 103 -3.53 -4.69 -3.51
CA ILE A 103 -2.82 -4.69 -2.21
C ILE A 103 -3.76 -5.17 -1.10
N ALA A 104 -4.97 -4.62 -1.00
CA ALA A 104 -5.94 -5.02 0.03
C ALA A 104 -6.28 -6.52 -0.07
N PHE A 105 -6.40 -7.04 -1.28
CA PHE A 105 -6.62 -8.46 -1.53
C PHE A 105 -5.46 -9.33 -1.03
N ILE A 106 -4.22 -8.97 -1.33
CA ILE A 106 -3.04 -9.69 -0.82
C ILE A 106 -2.99 -9.63 0.71
N VAL A 107 -3.27 -8.47 1.31
CA VAL A 107 -3.31 -8.33 2.77
C VAL A 107 -4.38 -9.25 3.38
N ALA A 108 -5.56 -9.36 2.77
CA ALA A 108 -6.58 -10.30 3.23
C ALA A 108 -6.10 -11.77 3.16
N LEU A 109 -5.40 -12.15 2.09
CA LEU A 109 -4.79 -13.49 1.98
C LEU A 109 -3.73 -13.73 3.07
N ILE A 110 -2.95 -12.70 3.44
CA ILE A 110 -1.99 -12.78 4.56
C ILE A 110 -2.73 -13.07 5.87
N TYR A 111 -3.81 -12.34 6.18
CA TYR A 111 -4.62 -12.57 7.37
C TYR A 111 -5.24 -13.98 7.38
N ILE A 112 -5.77 -14.45 6.24
CA ILE A 112 -6.30 -15.81 6.12
C ILE A 112 -5.21 -16.84 6.36
N GLY A 113 -4.03 -16.66 5.76
CA GLY A 113 -2.88 -17.56 5.91
C GLY A 113 -2.39 -17.64 7.36
N ILE A 114 -2.23 -16.48 8.02
CA ILE A 114 -1.79 -16.42 9.42
C ILE A 114 -2.83 -17.08 10.34
N ASN A 115 -4.12 -16.76 10.19
CA ASN A 115 -5.16 -17.35 11.03
C ASN A 115 -5.23 -18.87 10.85
N ARG A 116 -5.14 -19.38 9.61
CA ARG A 116 -5.07 -20.83 9.35
C ARG A 116 -3.86 -21.48 10.01
N ALA A 117 -2.69 -20.84 9.95
CA ALA A 117 -1.48 -21.35 10.59
C ALA A 117 -1.63 -21.38 12.13
N LEU A 118 -2.18 -20.32 12.73
CA LEU A 118 -2.42 -20.26 14.18
C LEU A 118 -3.41 -21.32 14.64
N ILE A 119 -4.51 -21.52 13.91
CA ILE A 119 -5.49 -22.57 14.19
C ILE A 119 -4.83 -23.95 14.16
N ALA A 120 -4.01 -24.22 13.15
CA ALA A 120 -3.31 -25.50 13.01
C ALA A 120 -2.27 -25.75 14.12
N ILE A 121 -1.49 -24.72 14.50
CA ILE A 121 -0.40 -24.84 15.49
C ILE A 121 -0.95 -24.92 16.92
N PHE A 122 -1.97 -24.14 17.24
CA PHE A 122 -2.50 -24.02 18.60
C PHE A 122 -3.81 -24.79 18.82
N SER A 123 -4.28 -25.54 17.81
CA SER A 123 -5.52 -26.32 17.85
C SER A 123 -6.75 -25.50 18.26
N PHE A 124 -6.84 -24.25 17.80
CA PHE A 124 -8.02 -23.42 18.03
C PHE A 124 -9.25 -23.92 17.26
N PRO A 125 -10.47 -23.50 17.63
CA PRO A 125 -11.67 -23.81 16.86
C PRO A 125 -11.56 -23.33 15.40
N PRO A 126 -12.07 -24.07 14.40
CA PRO A 126 -11.95 -23.70 12.98
C PRO A 126 -12.60 -22.36 12.62
N GLU A 127 -13.64 -21.98 13.38
CA GLU A 127 -14.39 -20.73 13.25
C GLU A 127 -13.69 -19.54 13.92
N SER A 128 -12.60 -19.78 14.66
CA SER A 128 -11.90 -18.72 15.38
C SER A 128 -11.10 -17.84 14.43
N ALA A 129 -10.99 -16.56 14.78
CA ALA A 129 -10.04 -15.64 14.16
C ALA A 129 -9.03 -15.17 15.23
N PRO A 130 -8.01 -15.98 15.56
CA PRO A 130 -7.04 -15.65 16.61
C PRO A 130 -6.35 -14.30 16.40
N LEU A 131 -6.15 -13.91 15.14
CA LEU A 131 -5.66 -12.60 14.74
C LEU A 131 -6.77 -11.85 13.99
N PRO A 132 -7.58 -11.05 14.69
CA PRO A 132 -8.58 -10.21 14.05
C PRO A 132 -7.91 -9.12 13.22
N GLY A 133 -8.63 -8.63 12.22
CA GLY A 133 -8.17 -7.49 11.44
C GLY A 133 -8.19 -6.21 12.28
N GLU A 134 -7.01 -5.63 12.51
CA GLU A 134 -6.86 -4.39 13.26
C GLU A 134 -6.12 -3.30 12.44
N PRO A 135 -6.39 -2.00 12.71
CA PRO A 135 -5.84 -0.89 11.94
C PRO A 135 -4.31 -0.89 11.81
N ILE A 136 -3.62 -1.10 12.93
CA ILE A 136 -2.16 -0.96 13.01
C ILE A 136 -1.46 -2.06 12.19
N LEU A 137 -1.88 -3.30 12.39
CA LEU A 137 -1.32 -4.44 11.69
C LEU A 137 -1.73 -4.47 10.22
N PHE A 138 -2.96 -4.03 9.90
CA PHE A 138 -3.37 -3.83 8.51
C PHE A 138 -2.45 -2.83 7.81
N GLY A 139 -2.20 -1.67 8.43
CA GLY A 139 -1.28 -0.66 7.88
C GLY A 139 0.11 -1.25 7.62
N LEU A 140 0.61 -2.09 8.55
CA LEU A 140 1.91 -2.74 8.41
C LEU A 140 1.96 -3.67 7.19
N PHE A 141 1.00 -4.58 7.06
CA PHE A 141 0.91 -5.48 5.91
C PHE A 141 0.69 -4.73 4.61
N TYR A 142 -0.15 -3.69 4.61
CA TYR A 142 -0.37 -2.84 3.45
C TYR A 142 0.95 -2.24 2.95
N VAL A 143 1.75 -1.64 3.84
CA VAL A 143 3.04 -1.06 3.44
C VAL A 143 4.05 -2.12 3.02
N ALA A 144 4.08 -3.26 3.70
CA ALA A 144 4.96 -4.38 3.31
C ALA A 144 4.66 -4.84 1.87
N VAL A 145 3.38 -5.06 1.55
CA VAL A 145 2.93 -5.44 0.20
C VAL A 145 3.18 -4.31 -0.80
N PHE A 146 2.91 -3.06 -0.45
CA PHE A 146 3.19 -1.90 -1.30
C PHE A 146 4.67 -1.83 -1.70
N VAL A 147 5.58 -1.99 -0.73
CA VAL A 147 7.02 -1.99 -0.97
C VAL A 147 7.44 -3.19 -1.82
N LEU A 148 6.90 -4.37 -1.54
CA LEU A 148 7.19 -5.60 -2.28
C LEU A 148 6.76 -5.48 -3.75
N LEU A 149 5.53 -5.04 -4.01
CA LEU A 149 5.03 -4.81 -5.38
C LEU A 149 5.84 -3.74 -6.10
N GLY A 150 6.23 -2.66 -5.41
CA GLY A 150 7.11 -1.63 -5.98
C GLY A 150 8.48 -2.19 -6.37
N ALA A 151 9.06 -3.05 -5.54
CA ALA A 151 10.34 -3.71 -5.82
C ALA A 151 10.22 -4.68 -7.02
N ILE A 152 9.13 -5.45 -7.09
CA ILE A 152 8.85 -6.34 -8.23
C ILE A 152 8.71 -5.52 -9.52
N ALA A 153 7.88 -4.48 -9.51
CA ALA A 153 7.68 -3.62 -10.68
C ALA A 153 8.98 -2.98 -11.18
N HIS A 154 9.84 -2.52 -10.26
CA HIS A 154 11.14 -1.96 -10.62
C HIS A 154 12.08 -3.01 -11.23
N ARG A 155 12.11 -4.23 -10.68
CA ARG A 155 12.90 -5.34 -11.25
C ARG A 155 12.40 -5.71 -12.65
N THR A 156 11.09 -5.83 -12.84
CA THR A 156 10.47 -6.12 -14.14
C THR A 156 10.79 -5.04 -15.16
N LYS A 157 10.66 -3.76 -14.80
CA LYS A 157 11.01 -2.64 -15.69
C LYS A 157 12.48 -2.67 -16.11
N ASN A 158 13.38 -2.97 -15.17
CA ASN A 158 14.81 -3.08 -15.47
C ASN A 158 15.13 -4.26 -16.40
N ALA A 159 14.50 -5.42 -16.17
CA ALA A 159 14.66 -6.58 -17.03
C ALA A 159 14.17 -6.30 -18.46
N LEU A 160 12.98 -5.70 -18.61
CA LEU A 160 12.43 -5.31 -19.91
C LEU A 160 13.31 -4.28 -20.64
N ARG A 161 13.87 -3.31 -19.91
CA ARG A 161 14.79 -2.33 -20.51
C ARG A 161 16.07 -2.99 -21.01
N LYS A 162 16.61 -3.98 -20.29
CA LYS A 162 17.78 -4.76 -20.73
C LYS A 162 17.48 -5.54 -22.01
N ILE A 163 16.29 -6.17 -22.10
CA ILE A 163 15.86 -6.92 -23.29
C ILE A 163 15.67 -5.98 -24.50
N ARG A 164 15.06 -4.80 -24.30
CA ARG A 164 14.89 -3.82 -25.39
C ARG A 164 16.19 -3.14 -25.81
N GLY A 165 17.09 -2.88 -24.87
CA GLY A 165 18.40 -2.28 -25.14
C GLY A 165 19.43 -3.24 -25.76
N GLY A 166 19.24 -4.55 -25.62
CA GLY A 166 20.09 -5.58 -26.24
C GLY A 166 19.60 -6.08 -27.61
N LYS A 167 18.61 -5.42 -28.23
CA LYS A 167 18.11 -5.73 -29.59
C LYS A 167 18.57 -4.71 -30.64
N ALA A 168 19.65 -3.97 -30.38
CA ALA A 168 20.15 -2.89 -31.23
C ALA A 168 21.46 -3.24 -31.98
N ASP A 169 21.85 -4.51 -32.02
CA ASP A 169 23.03 -5.00 -32.75
C ASP A 169 22.61 -6.07 -33.77
#